data_AF-A0A9D1SEZ3-F1
#
_entry.id   AF-A0A9D1SEZ3-F1
#
_cell.length_a   1.000
_cell.length_b   1.000
_cell.length_c   1.000
_cell.angle_alpha   90.00
_cell.angle_beta   90.00
_cell.angle_gamma   90.00
#
_symmetry.space_group_name_H-M   'P 1'
#
loop_
_entity.id
_entity.type
_entity.pdbx_description
1 polymer ?
#
loop_
_entity_poly.entity_id
_entity_poly.type
_entity_poly.pdbx_seq_one_letter_code
_entity_poly.pdbx_strand_id
1 'polypeptide(L)'
;MKKYLKLLICAAAASAMCMGVTAFAEFSDMPDGEMGEAMQNAVDAGLIQGVSDTSIAPYDNITRAQMATIITRAFSAQENADQSFNDVASDAWYADAVSKAVAMGAFQGDDEGNFSPDNNITFQETYAVIARVFGFEPYELKYSDGTTLMLGDCEDSVLDSFADKDEIASWAYDSAKYVVGNGGWTGIDGLLKPTDYVTRGEFALLMDSIVTTYIDEPGTYTSLPDGLTMVRCGGVTIDGLNTNHNLILTYGIDEQGCSVVNSTVNGVTLVLGGVDKTPVEEVDENGETDYRPDESYITITGNYYDVRVDTPFVFLNASEAKVSYFKGTDNSLVSLSFS
;
A
#
# COMPACT_ATOMS: atom_id res chain seq x y z
N MET A 1 12.83 -18.68 -19.95
CA MET A 1 14.06 -17.99 -19.48
C MET A 1 13.95 -17.88 -17.96
N LYS A 2 15.04 -17.58 -17.26
CA LYS A 2 15.29 -17.95 -15.86
C LYS A 2 14.23 -17.39 -14.88
N LYS A 3 13.53 -18.27 -14.16
CA LYS A 3 12.78 -17.95 -12.93
C LYS A 3 13.77 -17.47 -11.88
N TYR A 4 14.04 -16.17 -11.81
CA TYR A 4 14.70 -15.57 -10.67
C TYR A 4 13.64 -15.36 -9.60
N LEU A 5 13.30 -16.42 -8.87
CA LEU A 5 12.75 -16.27 -7.54
C LEU A 5 13.80 -15.45 -6.76
N LYS A 6 13.55 -14.16 -6.55
CA LYS A 6 14.35 -13.34 -5.63
C LYS A 6 14.24 -14.06 -4.29
N LEU A 7 15.28 -14.79 -3.93
CA LEU A 7 15.31 -15.57 -2.70
C LEU A 7 15.37 -14.56 -1.55
N LEU A 8 14.21 -14.13 -1.07
CA LEU A 8 14.07 -13.38 0.16
C LEU A 8 14.56 -14.30 1.28
N ILE A 9 15.66 -13.95 1.93
CA ILE A 9 16.16 -14.73 3.07
C ILE A 9 15.35 -14.28 4.29
N CYS A 10 14.24 -14.97 4.53
CA CYS A 10 13.56 -14.93 5.82
C CYS A 10 14.15 -16.03 6.71
N ALA A 11 14.77 -15.64 7.83
CA ALA A 11 15.24 -16.60 8.82
C ALA A 11 14.08 -16.98 9.76
N ALA A 12 13.21 -17.90 9.33
CA ALA A 12 12.14 -18.41 10.19
C ALA A 12 12.70 -19.38 11.25
N ALA A 13 12.41 -19.14 12.53
CA ALA A 13 12.70 -20.09 13.59
C ALA A 13 11.84 -21.36 13.40
N ALA A 14 12.48 -22.46 13.02
CA ALA A 14 11.82 -23.69 12.60
C ALA A 14 10.98 -24.34 13.71
N SER A 15 9.65 -24.24 13.61
CA SER A 15 8.74 -25.23 14.18
C SER A 15 8.14 -26.04 13.04
N ALA A 16 8.50 -27.33 13.00
CA ALA A 16 8.04 -28.27 11.99
C ALA A 16 6.53 -28.53 12.14
N MET A 17 5.71 -27.82 11.37
CA MET A 17 4.33 -28.21 11.06
C MET A 17 4.26 -28.66 9.59
N CYS A 18 3.58 -29.77 9.35
CA CYS A 18 3.25 -30.28 8.02
C CYS A 18 2.62 -29.16 7.18
N MET A 19 3.38 -28.56 6.27
CA MET A 19 2.82 -27.70 5.24
C MET A 19 2.05 -28.59 4.27
N GLY A 20 0.72 -28.50 4.30
CA GLY A 20 -0.08 -28.90 3.16
C GLY A 20 0.36 -28.02 2.00
N VAL A 21 0.90 -28.63 0.95
CA VAL A 21 1.17 -27.91 -0.29
C VAL A 21 -0.20 -27.56 -0.86
N THR A 22 -0.65 -26.33 -0.65
CA THR A 22 -1.78 -25.76 -1.39
C THR A 22 -1.39 -25.85 -2.87
N ALA A 23 -2.13 -26.62 -3.64
CA ALA A 23 -1.93 -26.65 -5.08
C ALA A 23 -2.16 -25.22 -5.59
N PHE A 24 -1.13 -24.60 -6.18
CA PHE A 24 -1.30 -23.34 -6.87
C PHE A 24 -2.38 -23.51 -7.93
N ALA A 25 -3.33 -22.57 -8.00
CA ALA A 25 -4.30 -22.55 -9.06
C ALA A 25 -3.56 -22.30 -10.39
N GLU A 26 -3.47 -23.32 -11.25
CA GLU A 26 -3.01 -23.14 -12.62
C GLU A 26 -4.16 -22.56 -13.45
N PHE A 27 -4.11 -21.26 -13.71
CA PHE A 27 -5.09 -20.60 -14.58
C PHE A 27 -4.78 -20.87 -16.05
N SER A 28 -5.76 -21.46 -16.75
CA SER A 28 -5.61 -21.88 -18.16
C SER A 28 -5.49 -20.71 -19.15
N ASP A 29 -5.91 -19.53 -18.74
CA ASP A 29 -5.90 -18.27 -19.48
C ASP A 29 -4.82 -17.30 -18.98
N MET A 30 -3.85 -17.76 -18.18
CA MET A 30 -2.70 -16.93 -17.79
C MET A 30 -1.93 -16.48 -19.05
N PRO A 31 -1.75 -15.16 -19.27
CA PRO A 31 -0.97 -14.65 -20.40
C PRO A 31 0.50 -15.04 -20.31
N ASP A 32 1.19 -14.96 -21.44
CA ASP A 32 2.65 -14.98 -21.49
C ASP A 32 3.24 -13.58 -21.25
N GLY A 33 4.56 -13.50 -21.04
CA GLY A 33 5.32 -12.25 -20.97
C GLY A 33 5.12 -11.50 -19.65
N GLU A 34 5.42 -10.20 -19.65
CA GLU A 34 5.43 -9.35 -18.46
C GLU A 34 4.06 -9.32 -17.77
N MET A 35 2.96 -9.30 -18.53
CA MET A 35 1.61 -9.33 -17.95
C MET A 35 1.31 -10.64 -17.24
N GLY A 36 1.78 -11.77 -17.78
CA GLY A 36 1.66 -13.07 -17.14
C GLY A 36 2.45 -13.14 -15.84
N GLU A 37 3.68 -12.63 -15.84
CA GLU A 37 4.54 -12.56 -14.65
C GLU A 37 3.90 -11.67 -13.56
N ALA A 38 3.44 -10.48 -13.92
CA ALA A 38 2.78 -9.55 -13.00
C ALA A 38 1.49 -10.13 -12.41
N MET A 39 0.65 -10.78 -13.22
CA MET A 39 -0.54 -11.44 -12.70
C MET A 39 -0.19 -12.61 -11.78
N GLN A 40 0.82 -13.41 -12.12
CA GLN A 40 1.25 -14.50 -11.25
C GLN A 40 1.74 -13.96 -9.90
N ASN A 41 2.53 -12.88 -9.90
CA ASN A 41 2.97 -12.22 -8.67
C ASN A 41 1.78 -11.70 -7.85
N ALA A 42 0.77 -11.10 -8.51
CA ALA A 42 -0.45 -10.64 -7.86
C ALA A 42 -1.30 -11.79 -7.27
N VAL A 43 -1.30 -12.97 -7.90
CA VAL A 43 -1.94 -14.18 -7.37
C VAL A 43 -1.16 -14.72 -6.17
N ASP A 44 0.16 -14.82 -6.29
CA ASP A 44 1.04 -15.35 -5.23
C ASP A 44 0.99 -14.46 -3.98
N ALA A 45 0.87 -13.14 -4.16
CA ALA A 45 0.63 -12.17 -3.10
C ALA A 45 -0.85 -12.09 -2.63
N GLY A 46 -1.75 -12.94 -3.16
CA GLY A 46 -3.15 -13.00 -2.77
C GLY A 46 -3.99 -11.75 -3.12
N LEU A 47 -3.48 -10.88 -3.99
CA LEU A 47 -4.15 -9.66 -4.42
C LEU A 47 -5.31 -9.99 -5.37
N ILE A 48 -4.99 -10.77 -6.40
CA ILE A 48 -5.93 -11.19 -7.44
C ILE A 48 -6.29 -12.66 -7.24
N GLN A 49 -7.59 -12.95 -7.36
CA GLN A 49 -8.14 -14.29 -7.36
C GLN A 49 -8.78 -14.59 -8.71
N GLY A 50 -8.85 -15.87 -9.07
CA GLY A 50 -9.53 -16.33 -10.26
C GLY A 50 -11.02 -15.98 -10.26
N VAL A 51 -11.58 -15.76 -11.44
CA VAL A 51 -13.04 -15.67 -11.63
C VAL A 51 -13.71 -17.05 -11.58
N SER A 52 -12.90 -18.10 -11.68
CA SER A 52 -13.24 -19.49 -11.39
C SER A 52 -11.96 -20.25 -10.99
N ASP A 53 -12.08 -21.53 -10.65
CA ASP A 53 -10.94 -22.39 -10.30
C ASP A 53 -9.88 -22.51 -11.42
N THR A 54 -10.24 -22.24 -12.67
CA THR A 54 -9.35 -22.44 -13.84
C THR A 54 -9.16 -21.22 -14.73
N SER A 55 -9.77 -20.07 -14.38
CA SER A 55 -9.69 -18.85 -15.17
C SER A 55 -9.53 -17.59 -14.32
N ILE A 56 -8.66 -16.68 -14.76
CA ILE A 56 -8.36 -15.40 -14.11
C ILE A 56 -8.85 -14.18 -14.92
N ALA A 57 -9.29 -14.39 -16.16
CA ALA A 57 -9.85 -13.37 -17.05
C ALA A 57 -8.95 -12.13 -17.20
N PRO A 58 -7.70 -12.27 -17.68
CA PRO A 58 -6.73 -11.17 -17.73
C PRO A 58 -7.18 -9.97 -18.57
N TYR A 59 -7.94 -10.22 -19.64
CA TYR A 59 -8.33 -9.21 -20.62
C TYR A 59 -9.71 -8.60 -20.35
N ASP A 60 -10.39 -9.01 -19.28
CA ASP A 60 -11.64 -8.40 -18.89
C ASP A 60 -11.35 -7.07 -18.17
N ASN A 61 -12.15 -6.05 -18.49
CA ASN A 61 -12.07 -4.76 -17.81
C ASN A 61 -12.43 -4.94 -16.33
N ILE A 62 -11.64 -4.32 -15.47
CA ILE A 62 -11.87 -4.36 -14.03
C ILE A 62 -12.91 -3.30 -13.62
N THR A 63 -13.85 -3.70 -12.78
CA THR A 63 -14.82 -2.76 -12.20
C THR A 63 -14.22 -1.99 -11.02
N ARG A 64 -14.82 -0.85 -10.68
CA ARG A 64 -14.45 -0.07 -9.49
C ARG A 64 -14.49 -0.92 -8.21
N ALA A 65 -15.51 -1.77 -8.04
CA ALA A 65 -15.61 -2.69 -6.90
C ALA A 65 -14.49 -3.74 -6.86
N GLN A 66 -14.13 -4.30 -8.01
CA GLN A 66 -13.04 -5.27 -8.11
C GLN A 66 -11.69 -4.62 -7.80
N MET A 67 -11.43 -3.41 -8.30
CA MET A 67 -10.20 -2.68 -7.98
C MET A 67 -10.14 -2.32 -6.49
N ALA A 68 -11.23 -1.82 -5.90
CA ALA A 68 -11.31 -1.56 -4.46
C ALA A 68 -10.99 -2.82 -3.63
N THR A 69 -11.47 -3.98 -4.07
CA THR A 69 -11.17 -5.28 -3.43
C THR A 69 -9.69 -5.64 -3.49
N ILE A 70 -9.03 -5.41 -4.64
CA ILE A 70 -7.60 -5.69 -4.77
C ILE A 70 -6.76 -4.71 -3.92
N ILE A 71 -7.07 -3.41 -3.98
CA ILE A 71 -6.36 -2.38 -3.20
C ILE A 71 -6.50 -2.64 -1.70
N THR A 72 -7.69 -2.96 -1.20
CA THR A 72 -7.89 -3.24 0.22
C THR A 72 -7.12 -4.48 0.69
N ARG A 73 -6.97 -5.50 -0.15
CA ARG A 73 -6.08 -6.65 0.12
C ARG A 73 -4.60 -6.25 0.09
N ALA A 74 -4.19 -5.42 -0.86
CA ALA A 74 -2.81 -4.96 -0.97
C ALA A 74 -2.37 -4.16 0.28
N PHE A 75 -3.29 -3.44 0.91
CA PHE A 75 -3.02 -2.65 2.10
C PHE A 75 -3.46 -3.32 3.41
N SER A 76 -3.93 -4.57 3.36
CA SER A 76 -4.48 -5.29 4.53
C SER A 76 -5.52 -4.48 5.31
N ALA A 77 -6.36 -3.74 4.59
CA ALA A 77 -7.29 -2.76 5.14
C ALA A 77 -8.25 -3.35 6.18
N GLN A 78 -8.38 -2.69 7.31
CA GLN A 78 -9.14 -3.18 8.46
C GLN A 78 -10.42 -2.38 8.72
N GLU A 79 -10.34 -1.05 8.61
CA GLU A 79 -11.39 -0.14 9.05
C GLU A 79 -12.41 0.15 7.94
N ASN A 80 -13.68 0.19 8.33
CA ASN A 80 -14.77 0.55 7.44
C ASN A 80 -15.10 2.04 7.59
N ALA A 81 -15.47 2.69 6.50
CA ALA A 81 -15.96 4.06 6.53
C ALA A 81 -17.39 4.09 7.09
N ASP A 82 -17.72 5.16 7.81
CA ASP A 82 -19.10 5.43 8.26
C ASP A 82 -20.04 5.78 7.09
N GLN A 83 -19.49 6.09 5.92
CA GLN A 83 -20.23 6.46 4.72
C GLN A 83 -20.86 5.25 4.02
N SER A 84 -22.14 5.36 3.67
CA SER A 84 -22.86 4.43 2.80
C SER A 84 -23.13 5.02 1.42
N PHE A 85 -23.32 4.17 0.41
CA PHE A 85 -23.70 4.58 -0.96
C PHE A 85 -25.05 4.02 -1.36
N ASN A 86 -25.78 4.76 -2.21
CA ASN A 86 -27.13 4.40 -2.65
C ASN A 86 -27.15 3.12 -3.51
N ASP A 87 -26.06 2.82 -4.21
CA ASP A 87 -25.90 1.71 -5.16
C ASP A 87 -25.01 0.58 -4.63
N VAL A 88 -24.70 0.59 -3.33
CA VAL A 88 -23.95 -0.48 -2.65
C VAL A 88 -24.87 -1.13 -1.64
N ALA A 89 -25.46 -2.27 -2.03
CA ALA A 89 -26.23 -3.10 -1.11
C ALA A 89 -25.31 -3.66 -0.02
N SER A 90 -25.78 -3.69 1.23
CA SER A 90 -24.97 -4.11 2.38
C SER A 90 -24.53 -5.58 2.34
N ASP A 91 -25.23 -6.42 1.57
CA ASP A 91 -24.94 -7.84 1.37
C ASP A 91 -24.21 -8.13 0.04
N ALA A 92 -23.86 -7.09 -0.72
CA ALA A 92 -23.03 -7.24 -1.92
C ALA A 92 -21.64 -7.76 -1.54
N TRP A 93 -21.07 -8.64 -2.37
CA TRP A 93 -19.75 -9.25 -2.12
C TRP A 93 -18.62 -8.22 -1.98
N TYR A 94 -18.79 -7.03 -2.57
CA TYR A 94 -17.84 -5.93 -2.54
C TYR A 94 -18.13 -4.88 -1.45
N ALA A 95 -19.22 -4.98 -0.68
CA ALA A 95 -19.66 -3.92 0.22
C ALA A 95 -18.58 -3.55 1.27
N ASP A 96 -17.97 -4.56 1.91
CA ASP A 96 -16.88 -4.37 2.88
C ASP A 96 -15.62 -3.78 2.21
N ALA A 97 -15.25 -4.30 1.04
CA ALA A 97 -14.11 -3.78 0.28
C ALA A 97 -14.30 -2.31 -0.14
N VAL A 98 -15.50 -1.93 -0.57
CA VAL A 98 -15.82 -0.54 -0.92
C VAL A 98 -15.72 0.35 0.31
N SER A 99 -16.31 -0.07 1.44
CA SER A 99 -16.26 0.73 2.67
C SER A 99 -14.83 0.92 3.18
N LYS A 100 -14.00 -0.14 3.16
CA LYS A 100 -12.57 -0.06 3.49
C LYS A 100 -11.77 0.83 2.54
N ALA A 101 -12.00 0.70 1.23
CA ALA A 101 -11.31 1.52 0.24
C ALA A 101 -11.61 3.01 0.40
N VAL A 102 -12.83 3.36 0.85
CA VAL A 102 -13.22 4.73 1.18
C VAL A 102 -12.61 5.19 2.49
N ALA A 103 -12.54 4.33 3.52
CA ALA A 103 -11.89 4.65 4.80
C ALA A 103 -10.41 5.00 4.62
N MET A 104 -9.74 4.29 3.71
CA MET A 104 -8.34 4.56 3.34
C MET A 104 -8.16 5.81 2.47
N GLY A 105 -9.25 6.46 2.04
CA GLY A 105 -9.20 7.56 1.07
C GLY A 105 -8.80 7.16 -0.36
N ALA A 106 -8.72 5.85 -0.66
CA ALA A 106 -8.34 5.35 -1.98
C ALA A 106 -9.45 5.63 -3.00
N PHE A 107 -10.71 5.46 -2.59
CA PHE A 107 -11.88 5.73 -3.42
C PHE A 107 -12.82 6.76 -2.78
N GLN A 108 -13.61 7.39 -3.62
CA GLN A 108 -14.71 8.28 -3.25
C GLN A 108 -15.92 7.98 -4.14
N GLY A 109 -17.12 8.24 -3.64
CA GLY A 109 -18.33 8.29 -4.46
C GLY A 109 -18.49 9.64 -5.17
N ASP A 110 -19.56 9.72 -5.94
CA ASP A 110 -19.99 10.97 -6.58
C ASP A 110 -20.81 11.87 -5.63
N ASP A 111 -21.12 13.07 -6.10
CA ASP A 111 -21.92 14.06 -5.37
C ASP A 111 -23.39 13.63 -5.21
N GLU A 112 -23.83 12.59 -5.92
CA GLU A 112 -25.18 12.00 -5.83
C GLU A 112 -25.24 10.87 -4.78
N GLY A 113 -24.11 10.53 -4.15
CA GLY A 113 -24.01 9.49 -3.13
C GLY A 113 -23.92 8.07 -3.71
N ASN A 114 -23.48 7.92 -4.95
CA ASN A 114 -23.23 6.62 -5.59
C ASN A 114 -21.73 6.30 -5.63
N PHE A 115 -21.40 5.01 -5.53
CA PHE A 115 -20.03 4.52 -5.72
C PHE A 115 -19.77 4.07 -7.16
N SER A 116 -20.81 3.68 -7.90
CA SER A 116 -20.76 3.04 -9.22
C SER A 116 -19.92 1.75 -9.25
N PRO A 117 -20.23 0.74 -8.42
CA PRO A 117 -19.38 -0.45 -8.22
C PRO A 117 -19.17 -1.30 -9.48
N ASP A 118 -20.17 -1.36 -10.35
CA ASP A 118 -20.16 -2.19 -11.56
C ASP A 118 -19.58 -1.48 -12.79
N ASN A 119 -19.26 -0.18 -12.68
CA ASN A 119 -18.63 0.54 -13.78
C ASN A 119 -17.17 0.10 -13.93
N ASN A 120 -16.74 -0.12 -15.17
CA ASN A 120 -15.33 -0.29 -15.50
C ASN A 120 -14.57 1.00 -15.20
N ILE A 121 -13.38 0.87 -14.63
CA ILE A 121 -12.54 2.02 -14.27
C ILE A 121 -11.51 2.30 -15.37
N THR A 122 -11.26 3.58 -15.61
CA THR A 122 -10.27 4.06 -16.58
C THR A 122 -8.87 4.18 -15.98
N PHE A 123 -7.82 4.26 -16.81
CA PHE A 123 -6.46 4.49 -16.32
C PHE A 123 -6.33 5.80 -15.55
N GLN A 124 -6.95 6.90 -16.02
CA GLN A 124 -6.84 8.18 -15.31
C GLN A 124 -7.53 8.18 -13.94
N GLU A 125 -8.63 7.45 -13.78
CA GLU A 125 -9.23 7.21 -12.45
C GLU A 125 -8.34 6.32 -11.58
N THR A 126 -7.71 5.31 -12.19
CA THR A 126 -6.75 4.43 -11.51
C THR A 126 -5.54 5.21 -11.00
N TYR A 127 -5.03 6.17 -11.78
CA TYR A 127 -3.92 7.03 -11.34
C TYR A 127 -4.30 7.85 -10.11
N ALA A 128 -5.52 8.38 -10.04
CA ALA A 128 -6.01 9.08 -8.85
C ALA A 128 -6.06 8.16 -7.62
N VAL A 129 -6.54 6.93 -7.77
CA VAL A 129 -6.57 5.93 -6.68
C VAL A 129 -5.15 5.61 -6.19
N ILE A 130 -4.24 5.30 -7.12
CA ILE A 130 -2.87 4.89 -6.82
C ILE A 130 -2.06 6.04 -6.20
N ALA A 131 -2.17 7.26 -6.75
CA ALA A 131 -1.47 8.42 -6.22
C ALA A 131 -1.79 8.68 -4.73
N ARG A 132 -3.07 8.54 -4.36
CA ARG A 132 -3.56 8.72 -2.99
C ARG A 132 -3.06 7.61 -2.06
N VAL A 133 -3.36 6.36 -2.41
CA VAL A 133 -3.16 5.24 -1.48
C VAL A 133 -1.68 4.91 -1.24
N PHE A 134 -0.82 5.17 -2.23
CA PHE A 134 0.63 4.99 -2.09
C PHE A 134 1.36 6.22 -1.54
N GLY A 135 0.64 7.31 -1.28
CA GLY A 135 1.22 8.56 -0.77
C GLY A 135 2.17 9.26 -1.75
N PHE A 136 1.93 9.10 -3.06
CA PHE A 136 2.74 9.74 -4.10
C PHE A 136 2.41 11.21 -4.29
N GLU A 137 1.24 11.65 -3.83
CA GLU A 137 0.88 13.06 -3.87
C GLU A 137 1.82 13.89 -2.98
N PRO A 138 2.16 15.12 -3.43
CA PRO A 138 3.00 16.00 -2.67
C PRO A 138 2.25 16.51 -1.46
N TYR A 139 3.00 17.00 -0.47
CA TYR A 139 2.39 17.65 0.67
C TYR A 139 3.17 18.89 1.08
N GLU A 140 2.42 19.81 1.67
CA GLU A 140 2.95 21.05 2.22
C GLU A 140 3.31 20.86 3.69
N LEU A 141 4.59 21.02 4.03
CA LEU A 141 5.03 21.24 5.40
C LEU A 141 4.93 22.71 5.74
N LYS A 142 4.31 23.02 6.88
CA LYS A 142 4.24 24.37 7.45
C LYS A 142 5.10 24.45 8.69
N TYR A 143 6.08 25.36 8.68
CA TYR A 143 6.94 25.60 9.82
C TYR A 143 6.34 26.66 10.75
N SER A 144 6.79 26.67 12.01
CA SER A 144 6.32 27.62 13.03
C SER A 144 6.61 29.09 12.69
N ASP A 145 7.58 29.35 11.81
CA ASP A 145 7.90 30.69 11.33
C ASP A 145 7.03 31.15 10.14
N GLY A 146 6.07 30.31 9.72
CA GLY A 146 5.15 30.57 8.61
C GLY A 146 5.71 30.23 7.23
N THR A 147 6.93 29.72 7.12
CA THR A 147 7.47 29.21 5.86
C THR A 147 6.85 27.86 5.50
N THR A 148 6.83 27.55 4.21
CA THR A 148 6.31 26.29 3.69
C THR A 148 7.34 25.59 2.81
N LEU A 149 7.28 24.25 2.80
CA LEU A 149 8.07 23.40 1.91
C LEU A 149 7.14 22.36 1.27
N MET A 150 7.14 22.30 -0.06
CA MET A 150 6.48 21.24 -0.80
C MET A 150 7.42 20.05 -0.95
N LEU A 151 6.99 18.88 -0.52
CA LEU A 151 7.74 17.63 -0.61
C LEU A 151 7.03 16.65 -1.54
N GLY A 152 7.81 15.88 -2.30
CA GLY A 152 7.30 14.86 -3.22
C GLY A 152 6.72 15.42 -4.52
N ASP A 153 6.88 16.72 -4.81
CA ASP A 153 6.42 17.27 -6.08
C ASP A 153 7.32 16.81 -7.24
N CYS A 154 6.73 16.74 -8.43
CA CYS A 154 7.34 16.28 -9.66
C CYS A 154 7.12 17.32 -10.75
N GLU A 155 8.14 17.57 -11.57
CA GLU A 155 8.04 18.43 -12.74
C GLU A 155 7.13 17.78 -13.80
N ASP A 156 6.33 18.58 -14.52
CA ASP A 156 5.44 18.08 -15.58
C ASP A 156 6.19 17.32 -16.69
N SER A 157 7.48 17.60 -16.85
CA SER A 157 8.37 16.94 -17.82
C SER A 157 8.51 15.42 -17.61
N VAL A 158 8.14 14.88 -16.44
CA VAL A 158 8.10 13.41 -16.23
C VAL A 158 7.12 12.73 -17.20
N LEU A 159 6.13 13.47 -17.73
CA LEU A 159 5.17 12.95 -18.68
C LEU A 159 5.58 13.16 -20.15
N ASP A 160 6.69 13.84 -20.44
CA ASP A 160 7.08 14.21 -21.82
C ASP A 160 7.37 13.02 -22.75
N SER A 161 7.66 11.84 -22.18
CA SER A 161 7.86 10.61 -22.96
C SER A 161 6.56 9.98 -23.47
N PHE A 162 5.40 10.39 -22.97
CA PHE A 162 4.11 9.78 -23.29
C PHE A 162 3.39 10.60 -24.36
N ALA A 163 3.16 9.98 -25.52
CA ALA A 163 2.56 10.63 -26.68
C ALA A 163 1.09 11.02 -26.46
N ASP A 164 0.41 10.37 -25.52
CA ASP A 164 -0.99 10.52 -25.17
C ASP A 164 -1.21 11.34 -23.88
N LYS A 165 -0.16 12.00 -23.36
CA LYS A 165 -0.26 12.83 -22.14
C LYS A 165 -1.32 13.94 -22.24
N ASP A 166 -1.55 14.47 -23.44
CA ASP A 166 -2.52 15.53 -23.69
C ASP A 166 -3.97 15.02 -23.65
N GLU A 167 -4.18 13.69 -23.60
CA GLU A 167 -5.50 13.07 -23.42
C GLU A 167 -5.89 12.94 -21.93
N ILE A 168 -4.95 13.14 -21.00
CA ILE A 168 -5.22 13.06 -19.57
C ILE A 168 -6.14 14.24 -19.18
N ALA A 169 -7.25 13.94 -18.53
CA ALA A 169 -8.11 15.00 -18.01
C ALA A 169 -7.36 15.83 -16.97
N SER A 170 -7.61 17.14 -16.95
CA SER A 170 -6.92 18.08 -16.06
C SER A 170 -7.02 17.72 -14.57
N TRP A 171 -8.12 17.07 -14.15
CA TRP A 171 -8.29 16.61 -12.77
C TRP A 171 -7.43 15.39 -12.41
N ALA A 172 -6.97 14.62 -13.40
CA ALA A 172 -6.14 13.42 -13.22
C ALA A 172 -4.67 13.66 -13.55
N TYR A 173 -4.33 14.81 -14.14
CA TYR A 173 -3.00 15.12 -14.66
C TYR A 173 -1.92 15.00 -13.57
N ASP A 174 -2.16 15.64 -12.43
CA ASP A 174 -1.24 15.57 -11.30
C ASP A 174 -1.12 14.15 -10.74
N SER A 175 -2.24 13.42 -10.62
CA SER A 175 -2.19 12.02 -10.17
C SER A 175 -1.36 11.15 -11.13
N ALA A 176 -1.54 11.28 -12.44
CA ALA A 176 -0.73 10.58 -13.43
C ALA A 176 0.76 10.96 -13.32
N LYS A 177 1.06 12.25 -13.18
CA LYS A 177 2.40 12.79 -12.97
C LYS A 177 3.08 12.15 -11.75
N TYR A 178 2.37 12.02 -10.63
CA TYR A 178 2.94 11.44 -9.40
C TYR A 178 3.06 9.92 -9.47
N VAL A 179 2.14 9.22 -10.11
CA VAL A 179 2.26 7.76 -10.35
C VAL A 179 3.46 7.44 -11.24
N VAL A 180 3.74 8.26 -12.24
CA VAL A 180 4.95 8.14 -13.09
C VAL A 180 6.21 8.55 -12.32
N GLY A 181 6.24 9.77 -11.78
CA GLY A 181 7.44 10.37 -11.21
C GLY A 181 7.88 9.75 -9.88
N ASN A 182 6.94 9.51 -8.97
CA ASN A 182 7.21 8.96 -7.64
C ASN A 182 6.97 7.45 -7.58
N GLY A 183 6.00 6.94 -8.34
CA GLY A 183 5.68 5.51 -8.39
C GLY A 183 6.53 4.71 -9.38
N GLY A 184 7.15 5.37 -10.36
CA GLY A 184 7.98 4.71 -11.37
C GLY A 184 7.19 4.02 -12.49
N TRP A 185 5.89 4.31 -12.64
CA TRP A 185 5.07 3.75 -13.70
C TRP A 185 5.58 4.17 -15.09
N THR A 186 5.77 3.21 -15.98
CA THR A 186 6.33 3.45 -17.33
C THR A 186 5.29 3.37 -18.45
N GLY A 187 4.01 3.21 -18.12
CA GLY A 187 2.95 2.97 -19.09
C GLY A 187 3.02 1.58 -19.73
N ILE A 188 2.14 1.34 -20.69
CA ILE A 188 2.07 0.11 -21.48
C ILE A 188 2.41 0.46 -22.93
N ASP A 189 3.42 -0.19 -23.49
CA ASP A 189 3.94 0.12 -24.83
C ASP A 189 4.29 1.62 -25.01
N GLY A 190 4.69 2.30 -23.92
CA GLY A 190 5.03 3.72 -23.90
C GLY A 190 3.85 4.69 -23.86
N LEU A 191 2.63 4.20 -23.55
CA LEU A 191 1.40 5.00 -23.45
C LEU A 191 0.81 4.94 -22.03
N LEU A 192 0.12 6.01 -21.63
CA LEU A 192 -0.61 6.09 -20.35
C LEU A 192 -2.07 5.63 -20.46
N LYS A 193 -2.61 5.58 -21.68
CA LYS A 193 -3.95 5.14 -22.04
C LYS A 193 -5.07 5.76 -21.18
N PRO A 194 -5.04 7.09 -20.91
CA PRO A 194 -5.80 7.68 -19.80
C PRO A 194 -7.32 7.46 -19.88
N THR A 195 -7.89 7.39 -21.08
CA THR A 195 -9.33 7.23 -21.30
C THR A 195 -9.78 5.78 -21.51
N ASP A 196 -8.83 4.84 -21.68
CA ASP A 196 -9.14 3.43 -21.82
C ASP A 196 -9.55 2.82 -20.48
N TYR A 197 -10.43 1.83 -20.53
CA TYR A 197 -10.71 0.98 -19.37
C TYR A 197 -9.53 0.06 -19.08
N VAL A 198 -9.24 -0.13 -17.80
CA VAL A 198 -8.14 -0.98 -17.33
C VAL A 198 -8.59 -2.43 -17.33
N THR A 199 -7.82 -3.33 -17.95
CA THR A 199 -8.03 -4.77 -17.81
C THR A 199 -7.42 -5.31 -16.50
N ARG A 200 -7.87 -6.47 -16.05
CA ARG A 200 -7.33 -7.12 -14.84
C ARG A 200 -5.81 -7.36 -14.93
N GLY A 201 -5.32 -7.77 -16.10
CA GLY A 201 -3.90 -7.97 -16.35
C GLY A 201 -3.10 -6.66 -16.39
N GLU A 202 -3.65 -5.61 -16.97
CA GLU A 202 -3.00 -4.28 -16.97
C GLU A 202 -2.95 -3.67 -15.57
N PHE A 203 -3.97 -3.88 -14.75
CA PHE A 203 -3.91 -3.44 -13.36
C PHE A 203 -2.84 -4.22 -12.56
N ALA A 204 -2.69 -5.52 -12.81
CA ALA A 204 -1.60 -6.31 -12.22
C ALA A 204 -0.23 -5.79 -12.64
N LEU A 205 -0.04 -5.47 -13.93
CA LEU A 205 1.19 -4.83 -14.44
C LEU A 205 1.51 -3.53 -13.71
N LEU A 206 0.51 -2.66 -13.56
CA LEU A 206 0.69 -1.40 -12.84
C LEU A 206 1.13 -1.65 -11.39
N MET A 207 0.44 -2.52 -10.66
CA MET A 207 0.79 -2.84 -9.27
C MET A 207 2.16 -3.49 -9.13
N ASP A 208 2.52 -4.42 -10.02
CA ASP A 208 3.81 -5.13 -10.02
C ASP A 208 4.99 -4.21 -10.37
N SER A 209 4.75 -3.20 -11.21
CA SER A 209 5.77 -2.18 -11.53
C SER A 209 6.06 -1.24 -10.35
N ILE A 210 5.07 -1.02 -9.49
CA ILE A 210 5.18 -0.11 -8.35
C ILE A 210 5.69 -0.86 -7.12
N VAL A 211 5.13 -2.02 -6.81
CA VAL A 211 5.39 -2.76 -5.58
C VAL A 211 6.28 -3.97 -5.84
N THR A 212 7.54 -3.85 -5.41
CA THR A 212 8.54 -4.91 -5.62
C THR A 212 8.45 -6.02 -4.57
N THR A 213 8.00 -5.70 -3.36
CA THR A 213 8.00 -6.64 -2.23
C THR A 213 6.74 -6.50 -1.39
N TYR A 214 6.03 -7.62 -1.18
CA TYR A 214 5.02 -7.79 -0.14
C TYR A 214 5.59 -8.69 0.96
N ILE A 215 5.48 -8.27 2.22
CA ILE A 215 5.86 -9.06 3.40
C ILE A 215 4.60 -9.45 4.16
N ASP A 216 4.22 -10.72 4.02
CA ASP A 216 2.97 -11.30 4.52
C ASP A 216 3.15 -12.27 5.68
N GLU A 217 4.41 -12.56 6.04
CA GLU A 217 4.74 -13.53 7.06
C GLU A 217 5.64 -12.89 8.12
N PRO A 218 5.40 -13.15 9.42
CA PRO A 218 6.31 -12.76 10.48
C PRO A 218 7.72 -13.33 10.26
N GLY A 219 8.74 -12.58 10.66
CA GLY A 219 10.12 -13.03 10.57
C GLY A 219 11.14 -11.92 10.40
N THR A 220 12.40 -12.33 10.25
CA THR A 220 13.52 -11.41 10.05
C THR A 220 14.02 -11.45 8.61
N TYR A 221 14.06 -10.28 7.98
CA TYR A 221 14.46 -10.02 6.61
C TYR A 221 15.74 -9.18 6.60
N THR A 222 16.82 -9.73 6.07
CA THR A 222 18.14 -9.06 6.02
C THR A 222 18.59 -8.74 4.59
N SER A 223 17.80 -9.14 3.60
CA SER A 223 18.05 -8.87 2.20
C SER A 223 16.72 -8.80 1.45
N LEU A 224 16.35 -7.58 1.07
CA LEU A 224 15.20 -7.26 0.23
C LEU A 224 15.71 -6.66 -1.09
N PRO A 225 15.01 -6.86 -2.21
CA PRO A 225 15.34 -6.16 -3.44
C PRO A 225 15.12 -4.65 -3.28
N ASP A 226 15.87 -3.85 -4.03
CA ASP A 226 15.57 -2.43 -4.16
C ASP A 226 14.23 -2.23 -4.87
N GLY A 227 13.41 -1.31 -4.36
CA GLY A 227 12.04 -1.10 -4.79
C GLY A 227 11.09 -0.85 -3.62
N LEU A 228 9.84 -0.50 -3.94
CA LEU A 228 8.83 -0.25 -2.91
C LEU A 228 8.54 -1.54 -2.13
N THR A 229 8.59 -1.44 -0.81
CA THR A 229 8.31 -2.55 0.10
C THR A 229 7.04 -2.28 0.90
N MET A 230 6.09 -3.22 0.90
CA MET A 230 4.88 -3.20 1.72
C MET A 230 4.95 -4.27 2.80
N VAL A 231 4.83 -3.87 4.07
CA VAL A 231 4.71 -4.78 5.23
C VAL A 231 3.24 -4.93 5.59
N ARG A 232 2.72 -6.16 5.49
CA ARG A 232 1.30 -6.49 5.55
C ARG A 232 0.85 -7.29 6.76
N CYS A 233 1.78 -7.61 7.66
CA CYS A 233 1.54 -8.32 8.91
C CYS A 233 2.44 -7.78 10.04
N GLY A 234 2.11 -8.09 11.29
CA GLY A 234 3.01 -7.86 12.43
C GLY A 234 4.04 -8.97 12.63
N GLY A 235 4.94 -8.80 13.61
CA GLY A 235 6.01 -9.75 13.92
C GLY A 235 7.17 -9.70 12.91
N VAL A 236 7.30 -8.59 12.18
CA VAL A 236 8.31 -8.40 11.13
C VAL A 236 9.50 -7.61 11.66
N THR A 237 10.70 -8.08 11.34
CA THR A 237 11.95 -7.32 11.50
C THR A 237 12.65 -7.21 10.15
N ILE A 238 12.90 -6.00 9.68
CA ILE A 238 13.72 -5.70 8.52
C ILE A 238 15.03 -5.09 9.05
N ASP A 239 16.16 -5.73 8.78
CA ASP A 239 17.49 -5.28 9.22
C ASP A 239 18.35 -4.94 8.00
N GLY A 240 18.65 -3.64 7.83
CA GLY A 240 19.52 -3.17 6.76
C GLY A 240 18.84 -2.91 5.41
N LEU A 241 17.56 -2.50 5.39
CA LEU A 241 16.92 -2.05 4.15
C LEU A 241 17.61 -0.79 3.64
N ASN A 242 18.02 -0.79 2.38
CA ASN A 242 18.59 0.39 1.73
C ASN A 242 17.87 0.59 0.39
N THR A 243 17.03 1.63 0.32
CA THR A 243 16.21 1.89 -0.87
C THR A 243 15.98 3.36 -1.12
N ASN A 244 15.81 3.71 -2.40
CA ASN A 244 15.34 5.02 -2.83
C ASN A 244 13.82 5.10 -3.02
N HIS A 245 13.11 4.00 -2.78
CA HIS A 245 11.68 3.88 -2.97
C HIS A 245 10.94 3.93 -1.64
N ASN A 246 9.61 3.87 -1.72
CA ASN A 246 8.77 3.94 -0.54
C ASN A 246 8.85 2.67 0.31
N LEU A 247 8.68 2.85 1.61
CA LEU A 247 8.40 1.80 2.57
C LEU A 247 6.99 2.04 3.10
N ILE A 248 6.09 1.06 2.97
CA ILE A 248 4.72 1.18 3.44
C ILE A 248 4.47 0.15 4.53
N LEU A 249 4.19 0.65 5.72
CA LEU A 249 3.78 -0.12 6.89
C LEU A 249 2.26 -0.11 6.94
N THR A 250 1.63 -1.13 6.34
CA THR A 250 0.20 -1.14 6.03
C THR A 250 -0.68 -1.45 7.25
N TYR A 251 -2.00 -1.42 7.08
CA TYR A 251 -2.99 -1.66 8.14
C TYR A 251 -2.95 -3.06 8.77
N GLY A 252 -2.18 -4.00 8.20
CA GLY A 252 -2.06 -5.36 8.72
C GLY A 252 -1.04 -5.54 9.86
N ILE A 253 -0.32 -4.49 10.26
CA ILE A 253 0.56 -4.55 11.44
C ILE A 253 -0.30 -4.61 12.70
N ASP A 254 -0.25 -5.75 13.37
CA ASP A 254 -1.00 -6.09 14.58
C ASP A 254 -0.17 -5.81 15.86
N GLU A 255 -0.58 -6.38 16.99
CA GLU A 255 0.09 -6.22 18.30
C GLU A 255 1.53 -6.74 18.32
N GLN A 256 1.92 -7.61 17.38
CA GLN A 256 3.30 -8.12 17.28
C GLN A 256 4.26 -7.07 16.69
N GLY A 257 3.73 -5.96 16.16
CA GLY A 257 4.50 -4.80 15.73
C GLY A 257 5.41 -5.02 14.52
N CYS A 258 6.24 -4.03 14.21
CA CYS A 258 7.19 -4.07 13.09
C CYS A 258 8.46 -3.28 13.43
N SER A 259 9.63 -3.86 13.16
CA SER A 259 10.92 -3.21 13.36
C SER A 259 11.67 -3.06 12.04
N VAL A 260 12.03 -1.83 11.66
CA VAL A 260 12.86 -1.54 10.48
C VAL A 260 14.13 -0.84 10.94
N VAL A 261 15.17 -1.64 11.17
CA VAL A 261 16.38 -1.23 11.88
C VAL A 261 17.58 -1.16 10.94
N ASN A 262 18.57 -0.35 11.32
CA ASN A 262 19.82 -0.15 10.59
C ASN A 262 19.60 0.22 9.11
N SER A 263 18.48 0.89 8.80
CA SER A 263 17.99 1.03 7.44
C SER A 263 18.21 2.46 6.90
N THR A 264 18.23 2.61 5.58
CA THR A 264 18.24 3.89 4.88
C THR A 264 17.11 3.90 3.85
N VAL A 265 16.12 4.74 4.07
CA VAL A 265 14.97 4.91 3.17
C VAL A 265 14.95 6.36 2.68
N ASN A 266 15.28 6.56 1.40
CA ASN A 266 15.28 7.88 0.78
C ASN A 266 13.92 8.25 0.15
N GLY A 267 13.04 7.26 -0.04
CA GLY A 267 11.63 7.50 -0.40
C GLY A 267 10.77 7.84 0.81
N VAL A 268 9.45 7.80 0.62
CA VAL A 268 8.48 8.03 1.69
C VAL A 268 8.33 6.76 2.52
N THR A 269 8.46 6.88 3.84
CA THR A 269 8.02 5.87 4.79
C THR A 269 6.61 6.22 5.25
N LEU A 270 5.62 5.48 4.75
CA LEU A 270 4.22 5.68 5.07
C LEU A 270 3.78 4.66 6.12
N VAL A 271 3.33 5.16 7.27
CA VAL A 271 2.87 4.38 8.41
C VAL A 271 1.35 4.49 8.51
N LEU A 272 0.67 3.43 8.10
CA LEU A 272 -0.80 3.32 8.06
C LEU A 272 -1.33 2.38 9.17
N GLY A 273 -0.57 1.33 9.48
CA GLY A 273 -0.94 0.35 10.51
C GLY A 273 -0.39 0.67 11.89
N GLY A 274 -0.79 -0.19 12.83
CA GLY A 274 -0.49 -0.07 14.26
C GLY A 274 -1.76 0.04 15.10
N VAL A 275 -2.70 -0.91 14.93
CA VAL A 275 -4.00 -0.86 15.61
C VAL A 275 -3.98 -1.59 16.95
N ASP A 276 -4.28 -0.85 18.02
CA ASP A 276 -4.91 -1.40 19.22
C ASP A 276 -6.32 -1.87 18.85
N LYS A 277 -6.66 -3.15 19.08
CA LYS A 277 -8.05 -3.63 18.92
C LYS A 277 -8.73 -4.04 20.21
N THR A 278 -8.04 -4.04 21.35
CA THR A 278 -8.71 -4.17 22.64
C THR A 278 -7.79 -3.64 23.72
N PRO A 279 -8.19 -2.58 24.43
CA PRO A 279 -7.47 -2.16 25.62
C PRO A 279 -7.45 -3.32 26.61
N VAL A 280 -6.27 -3.65 27.11
CA VAL A 280 -6.14 -4.69 28.13
C VAL A 280 -6.50 -4.06 29.46
N GLU A 281 -7.51 -4.61 30.14
CA GLU A 281 -7.76 -4.29 31.54
C GLU A 281 -6.60 -4.85 32.37
N GLU A 282 -5.62 -4.01 32.70
CA GLU A 282 -4.64 -4.34 33.73
C GLU A 282 -5.10 -3.79 35.07
N VAL A 283 -5.17 -4.66 36.07
CA VAL A 283 -5.43 -4.26 37.45
C VAL A 283 -4.08 -4.00 38.10
N ASP A 284 -3.83 -2.77 38.50
CA ASP A 284 -2.59 -2.38 39.17
C ASP A 284 -2.45 -3.06 40.55
N GLU A 285 -1.28 -2.89 41.19
CA GLU A 285 -0.99 -3.45 42.51
C GLU A 285 -1.93 -2.93 43.63
N ASN A 286 -2.70 -1.87 43.36
CA ASN A 286 -3.67 -1.26 44.27
C ASN A 286 -5.12 -1.66 43.98
N GLY A 287 -5.39 -2.42 42.91
CA GLY A 287 -6.73 -2.81 42.51
C GLY A 287 -7.46 -1.81 41.61
N GLU A 288 -6.76 -0.79 41.09
CA GLU A 288 -7.30 0.13 40.09
C GLU A 288 -7.11 -0.45 38.68
N THR A 289 -8.18 -0.42 37.87
CA THR A 289 -8.10 -0.77 36.45
C THR A 289 -7.42 0.37 35.70
N ASP A 290 -6.17 0.14 35.27
CA ASP A 290 -5.47 0.98 34.31
C ASP A 290 -5.79 0.47 32.91
N TYR A 291 -6.27 1.37 32.06
CA TYR A 291 -6.67 1.04 30.70
C TYR A 291 -5.50 1.38 29.82
N ARG A 292 -4.63 0.38 29.56
CA ARG A 292 -3.49 0.57 28.67
C ARG A 292 -3.85 0.00 27.29
N PRO A 293 -3.74 0.81 26.22
CA PRO A 293 -3.80 0.27 24.87
C PRO A 293 -2.66 -0.73 24.69
N ASP A 294 -2.93 -1.89 24.08
CA ASP A 294 -1.85 -2.69 23.49
C ASP A 294 -1.37 -1.89 22.26
N GLU A 295 -0.37 -1.03 22.47
CA GLU A 295 0.17 -0.21 21.39
C GLU A 295 0.95 -1.11 20.43
N SER A 296 0.52 -1.22 19.19
CA SER A 296 1.38 -1.80 18.16
C SER A 296 2.65 -0.97 18.06
N TYR A 297 3.79 -1.60 18.38
CA TYR A 297 5.09 -0.95 18.39
C TYR A 297 5.70 -0.99 16.99
N ILE A 298 5.85 0.19 16.38
CA ILE A 298 6.70 0.36 15.21
C ILE A 298 8.02 0.95 15.66
N THR A 299 9.12 0.28 15.34
CA THR A 299 10.47 0.79 15.60
C THR A 299 11.18 1.05 14.29
N ILE A 300 11.70 2.26 14.11
CA ILE A 300 12.57 2.60 12.99
C ILE A 300 13.92 3.13 13.48
N THR A 301 15.03 2.62 12.93
CA THR A 301 16.39 3.13 13.21
C THR A 301 17.19 3.28 11.91
N GLY A 302 18.11 4.25 11.89
CA GLY A 302 18.90 4.58 10.70
C GLY A 302 18.55 5.94 10.08
N ASN A 303 18.48 6.05 8.76
CA ASN A 303 18.25 7.31 8.05
C ASN A 303 16.96 7.26 7.24
N TYR A 304 16.10 8.26 7.43
CA TYR A 304 14.81 8.36 6.77
C TYR A 304 14.65 9.76 6.20
N TYR A 305 14.29 9.83 4.91
CA TYR A 305 14.07 11.12 4.26
C TYR A 305 12.72 11.73 4.67
N ASP A 306 11.63 11.01 4.45
CA ASP A 306 10.26 11.47 4.74
C ASP A 306 9.49 10.36 5.47
N VAL A 307 9.03 10.64 6.69
CA VAL A 307 8.19 9.74 7.48
C VAL A 307 6.82 10.37 7.66
N ARG A 308 5.79 9.68 7.19
CA ARG A 308 4.39 10.08 7.27
C ARG A 308 3.61 9.06 8.10
N VAL A 309 3.05 9.49 9.21
CA VAL A 309 2.18 8.69 10.07
C VAL A 309 0.75 9.12 9.83
N ASP A 310 -0.04 8.23 9.25
CA ASP A 310 -1.45 8.42 8.92
C ASP A 310 -2.32 7.39 9.62
N THR A 311 -2.15 7.32 10.94
CA THR A 311 -2.99 6.54 11.85
C THR A 311 -3.02 7.22 13.21
N PRO A 312 -4.19 7.28 13.88
CA PRO A 312 -4.33 7.97 15.15
C PRO A 312 -3.79 7.21 16.37
N PHE A 313 -3.37 5.94 16.25
CA PHE A 313 -3.08 5.08 17.41
C PHE A 313 -1.81 4.22 17.29
N VAL A 314 -0.75 4.72 16.65
CA VAL A 314 0.53 4.00 16.60
C VAL A 314 1.55 4.60 17.57
N PHE A 315 2.28 3.72 18.28
CA PHE A 315 3.52 4.12 18.95
C PHE A 315 4.68 3.94 17.98
N LEU A 316 5.22 5.06 17.50
CA LEU A 316 6.41 5.06 16.65
C LEU A 316 7.65 5.38 17.48
N ASN A 317 8.48 4.36 17.73
CA ASN A 317 9.83 4.53 18.26
C ASN A 317 10.80 4.86 17.13
N ALA A 318 11.19 6.13 17.05
CA ALA A 318 12.19 6.63 16.11
C ALA A 318 13.35 7.34 16.84
N SER A 319 13.63 6.96 18.10
CA SER A 319 14.67 7.60 18.94
C SER A 319 16.10 7.30 18.51
N GLU A 320 16.30 6.44 17.53
CA GLU A 320 17.61 6.15 16.92
C GLU A 320 17.58 6.38 15.39
N ALA A 321 16.52 7.03 14.90
CA ALA A 321 16.40 7.42 13.51
C ALA A 321 16.81 8.88 13.30
N LYS A 322 17.50 9.14 12.20
CA LYS A 322 17.66 10.48 11.62
C LYS A 322 16.57 10.69 10.58
N VAL A 323 15.58 11.49 10.94
CA VAL A 323 14.43 11.79 10.08
C VAL A 323 14.58 13.21 9.53
N SER A 324 14.58 13.38 8.20
CA SER A 324 14.70 14.72 7.59
C SER A 324 13.37 15.46 7.64
N TYR A 325 12.27 14.76 7.35
CA TYR A 325 10.92 15.30 7.36
C TYR A 325 9.96 14.34 8.07
N PHE A 326 9.09 14.91 8.91
CA PHE A 326 8.12 14.16 9.68
C PHE A 326 6.74 14.81 9.59
N LYS A 327 5.71 14.02 9.30
CA LYS A 327 4.30 14.41 9.38
C LYS A 327 3.53 13.35 10.15
N GLY A 328 2.86 13.72 11.24
CA GLY A 328 1.97 12.84 11.98
C GLY A 328 0.55 13.41 12.05
N THR A 329 -0.42 12.56 12.36
CA THR A 329 -1.76 12.98 12.80
C THR A 329 -1.69 13.56 14.21
N ASP A 330 -2.64 14.42 14.59
CA ASP A 330 -2.68 15.10 15.90
C ASP A 330 -2.65 14.13 17.11
N ASN A 331 -3.01 12.87 16.90
CA ASN A 331 -3.06 11.82 17.94
C ASN A 331 -1.90 10.82 17.87
N SER A 332 -0.97 10.96 16.92
CA SER A 332 0.17 10.04 16.83
C SER A 332 1.15 10.23 18.00
N LEU A 333 1.41 9.16 18.76
CA LEU A 333 2.44 9.16 19.80
C LEU A 333 3.79 8.80 19.16
N VAL A 334 4.64 9.81 19.04
CA VAL A 334 5.93 9.68 18.33
C VAL A 334 7.05 10.08 19.26
N SER A 335 7.92 9.13 19.60
CA SER A 335 9.17 9.44 20.29
C SER A 335 10.28 9.68 19.26
N LEU A 336 10.64 10.95 19.06
CA LEU A 336 11.75 11.37 18.20
C LEU A 336 12.98 11.73 19.03
N SER A 337 14.16 11.30 18.59
CA SER A 337 15.43 11.90 19.02
C SER A 337 15.85 12.96 18.01
N PHE A 338 16.12 14.18 18.47
CA PHE A 338 16.77 15.19 17.64
C PHE A 338 18.29 15.00 17.74
N SER A 339 18.97 14.88 16.59
CA SER A 339 20.43 15.01 16.48
C SER A 339 20.84 16.41 16.10
#